data_AF-A0A7X4HWB8-F1
#
_entry.id   AF-A0A7X4HWB8-F1
#
_cell.length_a   1.000
_cell.length_b   1.000
_cell.length_c   1.000
_cell.angle_alpha   90.00
_cell.angle_beta   90.00
_cell.angle_gamma   90.00
#
_symmetry.space_group_name_H-M   'P 1'
#
loop_
_entity.id
_entity.type
_entity.pdbx_description
1 polymer ?
#
loop_
_entity_poly.entity_id
_entity_poly.type
_entity_poly.pdbx_seq_one_letter_code
_entity_poly.pdbx_strand_id
1 'polypeptide(L)'
;MNTHWLLAPRLAASPGWWRVFLAGAVLCLAAALIQRVPAAPGGNYGWTVGYGIAAAALLVVAMAYSVRRRMPRRGPGALHHWVQAHVYGGTLFVVAVALHSGGAFPGGFLSWCLWVASLWVVVTGLLGVFLQKWIPPALTSALATEVHYDRIPELVAAVHDKVELLVAASSESVRKFHDANLEAVLARPRTSFVYFFDITGGIQSRMRRFDYLKRLLDEDDAQRLEELRTLTRTKLEMDAHYTLQKALWWWVYLHVPAAFLLTMLVAIHVFAVLYY
;
A
#
# COMPACT_ATOMS: atom_id res chain seq x y z
N MET A 1 -3.99 -12.83 -12.12
CA MET A 1 -2.97 -13.25 -11.13
C MET A 1 -3.60 -13.09 -9.75
N ASN A 2 -4.15 -14.18 -9.18
CA ASN A 2 -5.05 -14.19 -8.00
C ASN A 2 -4.67 -13.17 -6.93
N THR A 3 -5.49 -12.15 -6.76
CA THR A 3 -5.38 -10.98 -5.87
C THR A 3 -5.88 -11.19 -4.45
N HIS A 4 -6.17 -12.43 -4.08
CA HIS A 4 -6.41 -12.83 -2.69
C HIS A 4 -5.26 -12.44 -1.74
N TRP A 5 -4.13 -11.92 -2.23
CA TRP A 5 -2.99 -11.40 -1.47
C TRP A 5 -3.08 -9.93 -1.03
N LEU A 6 -3.99 -9.12 -1.57
CA LEU A 6 -4.10 -7.68 -1.23
C LEU A 6 -4.87 -7.42 0.08
N LEU A 7 -5.77 -8.33 0.43
CA LEU A 7 -6.53 -8.27 1.67
C LEU A 7 -5.77 -9.06 2.74
N ALA A 8 -4.76 -8.43 3.33
CA ALA A 8 -4.24 -8.90 4.61
C ALA A 8 -5.42 -9.03 5.59
N PRO A 9 -5.48 -10.09 6.43
CA PRO A 9 -6.50 -10.17 7.47
C PRO A 9 -6.49 -8.86 8.24
N ARG A 10 -7.69 -8.27 8.46
CA ARG A 10 -7.86 -6.99 9.17
C ARG A 10 -6.82 -6.93 10.27
N LEU A 11 -5.92 -5.94 10.21
CA LEU A 11 -4.93 -5.67 11.24
C LEU A 11 -5.70 -5.20 12.49
N ALA A 12 -6.47 -6.10 13.10
CA ALA A 12 -6.98 -5.93 14.44
C ALA A 12 -5.74 -5.75 15.29
N ALA A 13 -5.59 -4.55 15.85
CA ALA A 13 -4.53 -4.24 16.77
C ALA A 13 -4.69 -5.21 17.95
N SER A 14 -3.98 -6.34 17.92
CA SER A 14 -3.94 -7.24 19.06
C SER A 14 -3.23 -6.48 20.18
N PRO A 15 -3.86 -6.24 21.34
CA PRO A 15 -3.29 -5.41 22.40
C PRO A 15 -1.92 -5.89 22.89
N GLY A 16 -1.61 -7.18 22.70
CA GLY A 16 -0.35 -7.80 23.11
C GLY A 16 0.87 -7.38 22.31
N TRP A 17 0.77 -7.22 20.98
CA TRP A 17 1.95 -6.91 20.15
C TRP A 17 2.45 -5.48 20.34
N TRP A 18 1.55 -4.54 20.63
CA TRP A 18 1.91 -3.19 21.06
C TRP A 18 2.76 -3.23 22.35
N ARG A 19 2.41 -4.09 23.31
CA ARG A 19 3.19 -4.26 24.55
C ARG A 19 4.57 -4.85 24.28
N VAL A 20 4.68 -5.83 23.38
CA VAL A 20 5.98 -6.41 22.96
C VAL A 20 6.85 -5.35 22.27
N PHE A 21 6.26 -4.56 21.37
CA PHE A 21 6.96 -3.44 20.73
C PHE A 21 7.44 -2.41 21.75
N LEU A 22 6.56 -1.98 22.66
CA LEU A 22 6.93 -1.05 23.73
C LEU A 22 8.03 -1.61 24.62
N ALA A 23 7.93 -2.88 25.04
CA ALA A 23 8.96 -3.53 25.83
C ALA A 23 10.31 -3.57 25.10
N GLY A 24 10.32 -3.90 23.80
CA GLY A 24 11.53 -3.87 22.97
C GLY A 24 12.10 -2.46 22.81
N ALA A 25 11.26 -1.45 22.57
CA ALA A 25 11.67 -0.06 22.47
C ALA A 25 12.22 0.48 23.79
N VAL A 26 11.57 0.15 24.92
CA VAL A 26 12.04 0.48 26.27
C VAL A 26 13.35 -0.23 26.57
N LEU A 27 13.53 -1.49 26.17
CA LEU A 27 14.78 -2.22 26.31
C LEU A 27 15.91 -1.55 25.51
N CYS A 28 15.66 -1.17 24.25
CA CYS A 28 16.63 -0.44 23.43
C CYS A 28 16.99 0.92 24.06
N LEU A 29 16.00 1.64 24.58
CA LEU A 29 16.20 2.93 25.26
C LEU A 29 16.99 2.75 26.56
N ALA A 30 16.62 1.78 27.39
CA ALA A 30 17.30 1.48 28.64
C ALA A 30 18.75 1.06 28.39
N ALA A 31 19.00 0.21 27.39
CA ALA A 31 20.35 -0.16 26.95
C ALA A 31 21.16 1.07 26.51
N ALA A 32 20.56 1.97 25.73
CA ALA A 32 21.22 3.19 25.27
C ALA A 32 21.53 4.17 26.42
N LEU A 33 20.67 4.22 27.45
CA LEU A 33 20.90 5.02 28.65
C LEU A 33 22.00 4.41 29.53
N ILE A 34 22.00 3.08 29.71
CA ILE A 34 23.04 2.34 30.44
C ILE A 34 24.40 2.56 29.78
N GLN A 35 24.47 2.55 28.45
CA GLN A 35 25.70 2.82 27.71
C GLN A 35 26.32 4.19 28.03
N ARG A 36 25.50 5.20 28.40
CA ARG A 36 26.02 6.53 28.77
C ARG A 36 26.64 6.59 30.17
N VAL A 37 26.53 5.52 30.95
CA VAL A 37 27.15 5.44 32.28
C VAL A 37 28.64 5.13 32.13
N PRO A 38 29.55 5.91 32.76
CA PRO A 38 31.02 5.76 32.60
C PRO A 38 31.62 4.38 32.94
N ALA A 39 30.87 3.52 33.64
CA ALA A 39 31.27 2.16 34.05
C ALA A 39 30.37 1.07 33.46
N ALA A 40 29.71 1.33 32.33
CA ALA A 40 28.80 0.36 31.71
C ALA A 40 29.50 -0.97 31.37
N PRO A 41 28.93 -2.13 31.75
CA PRO A 41 29.46 -3.44 31.37
C PRO A 41 29.54 -3.59 29.84
N GLY A 42 30.63 -4.17 29.32
CA GLY A 42 30.81 -4.47 27.90
C GLY A 42 31.46 -3.37 27.04
N GLY A 43 31.62 -2.15 27.57
CA GLY A 43 32.22 -1.01 26.85
C GLY A 43 31.42 -0.59 25.60
N ASN A 44 31.75 0.57 25.01
CA ASN A 44 30.99 1.10 23.86
C ASN A 44 30.94 0.12 22.66
N TYR A 45 31.99 -0.69 22.47
CA TYR A 45 32.07 -1.67 21.39
C TYR A 45 31.14 -2.88 21.56
N GLY A 46 30.97 -3.39 22.78
CA GLY A 46 30.08 -4.53 23.04
C GLY A 46 28.61 -4.19 22.78
N TRP A 47 28.19 -2.98 23.16
CA TRP A 47 26.83 -2.49 22.91
C TRP A 47 26.57 -2.27 21.43
N THR A 48 27.49 -1.65 20.68
CA THR A 48 27.31 -1.42 19.24
C THR A 48 27.19 -2.72 18.46
N VAL A 49 28.02 -3.73 18.76
CA VAL A 49 27.90 -5.07 18.14
C VAL A 49 26.57 -5.74 18.53
N GLY A 50 26.16 -5.64 19.80
CA GLY A 50 24.87 -6.16 20.27
C GLY A 50 23.67 -5.58 19.51
N TYR A 51 23.66 -4.26 19.27
CA TYR A 51 22.63 -3.63 18.44
C TYR A 51 22.66 -4.11 16.98
N GLY A 52 23.85 -4.37 16.42
CA GLY A 52 24.01 -4.94 15.09
C GLY A 52 23.44 -6.36 14.98
N ILE A 53 23.71 -7.22 15.98
CA ILE A 53 23.14 -8.58 16.06
C ILE A 53 21.62 -8.51 16.20
N ALA A 54 21.10 -7.64 17.07
CA ALA A 54 19.67 -7.44 17.23
C ALA A 54 19.00 -6.97 15.93
N ALA A 55 19.60 -6.02 15.23
CA ALA A 55 19.12 -5.56 13.92
C ALA A 55 19.10 -6.71 12.90
N ALA A 56 20.17 -7.48 12.78
CA ALA A 56 20.22 -8.63 11.87
C ALA A 56 19.14 -9.67 12.20
N ALA A 57 18.95 -9.99 13.49
CA ALA A 57 17.91 -10.91 13.94
C ALA A 57 16.49 -10.42 13.60
N LEU A 58 16.20 -9.12 13.83
CA LEU A 58 14.92 -8.50 13.48
C LEU A 58 14.67 -8.53 11.97
N LEU A 59 15.70 -8.30 11.16
CA LEU A 59 15.61 -8.39 9.71
C LEU A 59 15.29 -9.82 9.24
N VAL A 60 15.92 -10.83 9.86
CA VAL A 60 15.62 -12.26 9.59
C VAL A 60 14.17 -12.59 9.94
N VAL A 61 13.67 -12.14 11.09
CA VAL A 61 12.26 -12.31 11.47
C VAL A 61 11.33 -11.63 10.46
N ALA A 62 11.68 -10.42 10.01
CA ALA A 62 10.91 -9.71 8.99
C ALA A 62 10.90 -10.46 7.65
N MET A 63 12.00 -11.14 7.28
CA MET A 63 12.09 -11.98 6.08
C MET A 63 11.36 -13.32 6.21
N ALA A 64 11.29 -13.88 7.41
CA ALA A 64 10.54 -15.10 7.68
C ALA A 64 9.03 -14.93 7.36
N TYR A 65 8.48 -13.72 7.48
CA TYR A 65 7.11 -13.42 7.02
C TYR A 65 6.91 -13.71 5.52
N SER A 66 7.87 -13.33 4.67
CA SER A 66 7.82 -13.55 3.22
C SER A 66 7.78 -15.03 2.84
N VAL A 67 8.40 -15.88 3.66
CA VAL A 67 8.35 -17.34 3.52
C VAL A 67 7.02 -17.87 4.07
N ARG A 68 6.64 -17.47 5.29
CA ARG A 68 5.43 -17.93 5.97
C ARG A 68 4.16 -17.64 5.17
N ARG A 69 4.08 -16.53 4.46
CA ARG A 69 2.91 -16.19 3.62
C ARG A 69 2.75 -17.11 2.39
N ARG A 70 3.80 -17.83 1.98
CA ARG A 70 3.77 -18.81 0.89
C ARG A 70 3.44 -20.23 1.39
N MET A 71 3.43 -20.45 2.70
CA MET A 71 3.14 -21.76 3.30
C MET A 71 1.63 -22.05 3.36
N PRO A 72 1.22 -23.34 3.39
CA PRO A 72 -0.16 -23.74 3.59
C PRO A 72 -0.77 -23.21 4.90
N ARG A 73 -2.11 -23.17 4.97
CA ARG A 73 -2.87 -22.67 6.13
C ARG A 73 -2.49 -23.32 7.47
N ARG A 74 -2.01 -24.58 7.47
CA ARG A 74 -1.58 -25.35 8.65
C ARG A 74 -0.14 -25.07 9.11
N GLY A 75 0.55 -24.07 8.53
CA GLY A 75 1.89 -23.67 8.94
C GLY A 75 1.96 -23.06 10.36
N PRO A 76 3.17 -22.87 10.91
CA PRO A 76 3.38 -22.44 12.29
C PRO A 76 2.79 -21.04 12.55
N GLY A 77 2.00 -20.92 13.61
CA GLY A 77 1.40 -19.67 14.08
C GLY A 77 0.37 -19.07 13.11
N ALA A 78 -0.53 -18.23 13.63
CA ALA A 78 -1.52 -17.54 12.81
C ALA A 78 -0.87 -16.40 12.00
N LEU A 79 -1.26 -16.24 10.72
CA LEU A 79 -0.66 -15.28 9.78
C LEU A 79 -0.63 -13.83 10.32
N HIS A 80 -1.65 -13.43 11.08
CA HIS A 80 -1.72 -12.09 11.67
C HIS A 80 -0.54 -11.79 12.60
N HIS A 81 -0.06 -12.75 13.40
CA HIS A 81 1.10 -12.55 14.28
C HIS A 81 2.39 -12.33 13.49
N TRP A 82 2.55 -13.01 12.36
CA TRP A 82 3.69 -12.80 11.48
C TRP A 82 3.70 -11.42 10.83
N VAL A 83 2.53 -10.89 10.48
CA VAL A 83 2.41 -9.51 10.00
C VAL A 83 2.75 -8.50 11.10
N GLN A 84 2.27 -8.73 12.33
CA GLN A 84 2.63 -7.86 13.47
C GLN A 84 4.14 -7.91 13.75
N ALA A 85 4.74 -9.11 13.77
CA ALA A 85 6.18 -9.29 13.93
C ALA A 85 6.97 -8.59 12.83
N HIS A 86 6.51 -8.65 11.58
CA HIS A 86 7.13 -7.96 10.45
C HIS A 86 7.07 -6.43 10.59
N VAL A 87 5.91 -5.87 10.92
CA VAL A 87 5.73 -4.40 11.05
C VAL A 87 6.45 -3.84 12.27
N TYR A 88 6.21 -4.40 13.47
CA TYR A 88 6.84 -3.92 14.69
C TYR A 88 8.34 -4.26 14.72
N GLY A 89 8.72 -5.45 14.25
CA GLY A 89 10.11 -5.86 14.14
C GLY A 89 10.89 -5.01 13.14
N GLY A 90 10.29 -4.67 11.99
CA GLY A 90 10.88 -3.74 11.02
C GLY A 90 11.03 -2.32 11.57
N THR A 91 10.07 -1.86 12.38
CA THR A 91 10.18 -0.56 13.07
C THR A 91 11.28 -0.58 14.13
N LEU A 92 11.39 -1.66 14.91
CA LEU A 92 12.46 -1.81 15.90
C LEU A 92 13.83 -1.99 15.25
N PHE A 93 13.89 -2.61 14.06
CA PHE A 93 15.11 -2.78 13.28
C PHE A 93 15.79 -1.44 12.99
N VAL A 94 15.06 -0.41 12.56
CA VAL A 94 15.70 0.89 12.27
C VAL A 94 16.20 1.59 13.52
N VAL A 95 15.52 1.40 14.66
CA VAL A 95 16.02 1.86 15.98
C VAL A 95 17.34 1.16 16.31
N ALA A 96 17.40 -0.16 16.15
CA ALA A 96 18.62 -0.94 16.37
C ALA A 96 19.76 -0.52 15.43
N VAL A 97 19.47 -0.25 14.15
CA VAL A 97 20.46 0.28 13.18
C VAL A 97 20.99 1.65 13.60
N ALA A 98 20.13 2.56 14.07
CA ALA A 98 20.54 3.88 14.54
C ALA A 98 21.41 3.81 15.81
N LEU A 99 21.11 2.88 16.72
CA LEU A 99 21.94 2.63 17.90
C LEU A 99 23.26 1.95 17.54
N HIS A 100 23.26 1.04 16.57
CA HIS A 100 24.47 0.40 16.05
C HIS A 100 25.44 1.41 15.43
N SER A 101 24.94 2.44 14.73
CA SER A 101 25.78 3.52 14.20
C SER A 101 26.20 4.57 15.23
N GLY A 102 25.88 4.37 16.52
CA GLY A 102 26.15 5.32 17.60
C GLY A 102 25.39 6.65 17.45
N GLY A 103 24.33 6.69 16.65
CA GLY A 103 23.61 7.91 16.31
C GLY A 103 24.36 8.87 15.38
N ALA A 104 25.54 8.49 14.89
CA ALA A 104 26.31 9.27 13.93
C ALA A 104 25.86 9.00 12.48
N PHE A 105 26.12 9.97 11.60
CA PHE A 105 25.91 9.79 10.17
C PHE A 105 26.93 8.81 9.58
N PRO A 106 26.55 8.03 8.55
CA PRO A 106 27.45 7.06 7.92
C PRO A 106 28.69 7.71 7.29
N GLY A 107 29.87 7.15 7.52
CA GLY A 107 31.13 7.64 6.95
C GLY A 107 31.53 7.01 5.61
N GLY A 108 30.99 5.84 5.27
CA GLY A 108 31.35 5.08 4.06
C GLY A 108 30.17 4.83 3.11
N PHE A 109 30.46 4.55 1.84
CA PHE A 109 29.45 4.30 0.81
C PHE A 109 28.49 3.16 1.18
N LEU A 110 29.03 2.01 1.59
CA LEU A 110 28.22 0.86 2.03
C LEU A 110 27.31 1.23 3.20
N SER A 111 27.82 1.98 4.18
CA SER A 111 27.05 2.43 5.34
C SER A 111 25.92 3.39 4.95
N TRP A 112 26.15 4.28 3.97
CA TRP A 112 25.09 5.12 3.40
C TRP A 112 24.02 4.30 2.68
N CYS A 113 24.41 3.33 1.86
CA CYS A 113 23.47 2.43 1.18
C CYS A 113 22.60 1.68 2.19
N LEU A 114 23.21 1.13 3.25
CA LEU A 114 22.50 0.44 4.34
C LEU A 114 21.52 1.36 5.07
N TRP A 115 21.94 2.59 5.37
CA TRP A 115 21.12 3.54 6.10
C TRP A 115 19.90 3.99 5.27
N VAL A 116 20.12 4.37 4.01
CA VAL A 116 19.05 4.78 3.09
C VAL A 116 18.11 3.61 2.80
N ALA A 117 18.64 2.42 2.52
CA ALA A 117 17.81 1.24 2.28
C ALA A 117 17.00 0.84 3.51
N SER A 118 17.58 0.91 4.71
CA SER A 118 16.87 0.68 5.98
C SER A 118 15.69 1.63 6.15
N LEU A 119 15.92 2.94 6.00
CA LEU A 119 14.85 3.93 6.10
C LEU A 119 13.79 3.76 5.02
N TRP A 120 14.21 3.55 3.77
CA TRP A 120 13.29 3.32 2.66
C TRP A 120 12.35 2.16 2.93
N VAL A 121 12.89 1.00 3.35
CA VAL A 121 12.10 -0.21 3.63
C VAL A 121 11.14 0.04 4.79
N VAL A 122 11.57 0.67 5.88
CA VAL A 122 10.68 0.92 7.02
C VAL A 122 9.59 1.94 6.67
N VAL A 123 9.94 3.07 6.05
CA VAL A 123 8.97 4.10 5.66
C VAL A 123 7.96 3.55 4.66
N THR A 124 8.41 2.84 3.62
CA THR A 124 7.50 2.21 2.65
C THR A 124 6.69 1.07 3.27
N GLY A 125 7.22 0.36 4.27
CA GLY A 125 6.49 -0.66 5.03
C GLY A 125 5.33 -0.05 5.84
N LEU A 126 5.59 1.05 6.55
CA LEU A 126 4.57 1.81 7.29
C LEU A 126 3.52 2.44 6.35
N LEU A 127 3.96 2.98 5.20
CA LEU A 127 3.06 3.44 4.14
C LEU A 127 2.14 2.30 3.68
N GLY A 128 2.67 1.08 3.56
CA GLY A 128 1.89 -0.11 3.26
C GLY A 128 0.78 -0.39 4.26
N VAL A 129 1.09 -0.32 5.55
CA VAL A 129 0.10 -0.47 6.62
C VAL A 129 -0.98 0.61 6.53
N PHE A 130 -0.59 1.85 6.25
CA PHE A 130 -1.54 2.95 6.04
C PHE A 130 -2.45 2.69 4.84
N LEU A 131 -1.89 2.37 3.67
CA LEU A 131 -2.65 2.09 2.45
C LEU A 131 -3.61 0.92 2.63
N GLN A 132 -3.19 -0.16 3.29
CA GLN A 132 -4.05 -1.33 3.55
C GLN A 132 -5.16 -1.06 4.56
N LYS A 133 -5.00 -0.07 5.45
CA LYS A 133 -6.07 0.33 6.39
C LYS A 133 -7.03 1.33 5.76
N TRP A 134 -6.55 2.18 4.87
CA TRP A 134 -7.34 3.25 4.28
C TRP A 134 -8.11 2.82 3.03
N ILE A 135 -7.47 2.06 2.12
CA ILE A 135 -8.06 1.71 0.82
C ILE A 135 -9.30 0.80 0.93
N PRO A 136 -9.28 -0.34 1.66
CA PRO A 136 -10.43 -1.22 1.68
C PRO A 136 -11.69 -0.55 2.25
N PRO A 137 -11.65 0.15 3.40
CA PRO A 137 -12.82 0.89 3.88
C PRO A 137 -13.26 2.00 2.94
N ALA A 138 -12.33 2.73 2.31
CA ALA A 138 -12.68 3.77 1.35
C ALA A 138 -13.44 3.19 0.14
N LEU A 139 -13.03 2.03 -0.36
CA LEU A 139 -13.73 1.34 -1.44
C LEU A 139 -15.10 0.81 -1.00
N THR A 140 -15.19 0.12 0.15
CA THR A 140 -16.45 -0.50 0.59
C THR A 140 -17.50 0.49 1.09
N SER A 141 -17.09 1.66 1.57
CA SER A 141 -18.03 2.69 2.08
C SER A 141 -18.45 3.70 1.01
N ALA A 142 -17.59 3.99 0.03
CA ALA A 142 -17.85 5.02 -0.98
C ALA A 142 -18.46 4.47 -2.27
N LEU A 143 -18.35 3.16 -2.53
CA LEU A 143 -18.72 2.55 -3.81
C LEU A 143 -19.72 1.41 -3.59
N ALA A 144 -20.70 1.28 -4.49
CA ALA A 144 -21.72 0.24 -4.40
C ALA A 144 -21.27 -1.09 -5.01
N THR A 145 -20.28 -1.05 -5.91
CA THR A 145 -19.87 -2.20 -6.72
C THR A 145 -18.52 -2.75 -6.25
N GLU A 146 -18.48 -3.97 -5.73
CA GLU A 146 -17.21 -4.65 -5.48
C GLU A 146 -16.64 -5.24 -6.77
N VAL A 147 -15.60 -4.61 -7.31
CA VAL A 147 -14.92 -5.08 -8.53
C VAL A 147 -13.47 -5.46 -8.25
N HIS A 148 -13.08 -6.61 -8.81
CA HIS A 148 -11.72 -7.10 -8.73
C HIS A 148 -10.80 -6.50 -9.82
N TYR A 149 -9.61 -6.00 -9.44
CA TYR A 149 -8.60 -5.34 -10.31
C TYR A 149 -8.46 -5.98 -11.70
N ASP A 150 -8.24 -7.30 -11.73
CA ASP A 150 -7.89 -8.04 -12.95
C ASP A 150 -9.04 -8.02 -13.97
N ARG A 151 -10.28 -7.86 -13.49
CA ARG A 151 -11.48 -7.83 -14.33
C ARG A 151 -11.87 -6.41 -14.74
N ILE A 152 -11.27 -5.37 -14.16
CA ILE A 152 -11.65 -3.98 -14.46
C ILE A 152 -11.50 -3.66 -15.95
N PRO A 153 -10.40 -4.01 -16.66
CA PRO A 153 -10.29 -3.71 -18.08
C PRO A 153 -11.40 -4.34 -18.92
N GLU A 154 -11.72 -5.60 -18.66
CA GLU A 154 -12.79 -6.34 -19.34
C GLU A 154 -14.17 -5.72 -19.06
N LEU A 155 -14.43 -5.34 -17.80
CA LEU A 155 -15.69 -4.73 -17.40
C LEU A 155 -15.86 -3.32 -17.97
N VAL A 156 -14.77 -2.53 -18.03
CA VAL A 156 -14.78 -1.21 -18.66
C VAL A 156 -15.06 -1.33 -20.16
N ALA A 157 -14.47 -2.32 -20.84
CA ALA A 157 -14.79 -2.59 -22.25
C ALA A 157 -16.27 -2.99 -22.43
N ALA A 158 -16.79 -3.88 -21.59
CA ALA A 158 -18.20 -4.28 -21.66
C ALA A 158 -19.17 -3.12 -21.37
N VAL A 159 -18.81 -2.18 -20.50
CA VAL A 159 -19.59 -0.95 -20.26
C VAL A 159 -19.50 -0.02 -21.47
N HIS A 160 -18.32 0.14 -22.06
CA HIS A 160 -18.12 0.94 -23.26
C HIS A 160 -19.00 0.46 -24.41
N ASP A 161 -19.01 -0.84 -24.71
CA ASP A 161 -19.82 -1.42 -25.78
C ASP A 161 -21.32 -1.17 -25.57
N LYS A 162 -21.80 -1.28 -24.33
CA LYS A 162 -23.19 -0.96 -23.97
C LYS A 162 -23.51 0.51 -24.17
N VAL A 163 -22.57 1.40 -23.85
CA VAL A 163 -22.74 2.84 -24.07
C VAL A 163 -22.84 3.14 -25.56
N GLU A 164 -21.96 2.57 -26.39
CA GLU A 164 -22.00 2.78 -27.84
C GLU A 164 -23.34 2.35 -28.46
N LEU A 165 -23.87 1.20 -28.07
CA LEU A 165 -25.19 0.73 -28.51
C LEU A 165 -26.33 1.69 -28.10
N LEU A 166 -26.27 2.19 -26.86
CA LEU A 166 -27.27 3.11 -26.32
C LEU A 166 -27.20 4.48 -27.03
N VAL A 167 -26.00 4.99 -27.25
CA VAL A 167 -25.72 6.28 -27.90
C VAL A 167 -26.13 6.22 -29.38
N ALA A 168 -25.88 5.12 -30.07
CA ALA A 168 -26.33 4.90 -31.44
C ALA A 168 -27.86 4.92 -31.60
N ALA A 169 -28.60 4.48 -30.56
CA ALA A 169 -30.06 4.50 -30.52
C ALA A 169 -30.67 5.80 -29.98
N SER A 170 -29.85 6.81 -29.66
CA SER A 170 -30.27 8.08 -29.04
C SER A 170 -30.29 9.25 -30.03
N SER A 171 -30.93 10.36 -29.64
CA SER A 171 -30.95 11.58 -30.44
C SER A 171 -29.56 12.20 -30.67
N GLU A 172 -29.48 13.13 -31.62
CA GLU A 172 -28.25 13.85 -31.95
C GLU A 172 -27.70 14.65 -30.75
N SER A 173 -28.57 15.18 -29.89
CA SER A 173 -28.19 15.91 -28.67
C SER A 173 -27.42 15.03 -27.69
N VAL A 174 -27.88 13.79 -27.47
CA VAL A 174 -27.22 12.82 -26.58
C VAL A 174 -25.89 12.35 -27.18
N ARG A 175 -25.85 12.10 -28.50
CA ARG A 175 -24.61 11.76 -29.22
C ARG A 175 -23.55 12.85 -29.10
N LYS A 176 -23.90 14.10 -29.39
CA LYS A 176 -22.99 15.25 -29.22
C LYS A 176 -22.48 15.40 -27.80
N PHE A 177 -23.32 15.14 -26.79
CA PHE A 177 -22.90 15.17 -25.39
C PHE A 177 -21.89 14.06 -25.08
N HIS A 178 -22.15 12.83 -25.57
CA HIS A 178 -21.24 11.70 -25.43
C HIS A 178 -19.86 12.00 -26.02
N ASP A 179 -19.81 12.42 -27.28
CA ASP A 179 -18.55 12.64 -28.00
C ASP A 179 -17.74 13.77 -27.35
N ALA A 180 -18.41 14.84 -26.90
CA ALA A 180 -17.74 15.98 -26.29
C ALA A 180 -17.25 15.73 -24.85
N ASN A 181 -17.90 14.84 -24.07
CA ASN A 181 -17.67 14.75 -22.62
C ASN A 181 -17.31 13.35 -22.12
N LEU A 182 -17.79 12.29 -22.77
CA LEU A 182 -17.81 10.93 -22.24
C LEU A 182 -16.88 9.99 -23.00
N GLU A 183 -16.71 10.14 -24.32
CA GLU A 183 -15.89 9.23 -25.14
C GLU A 183 -14.48 9.05 -24.54
N ALA A 184 -13.76 10.15 -24.31
CA ALA A 184 -12.43 10.12 -23.70
C ALA A 184 -12.42 9.58 -22.26
N VAL A 185 -13.55 9.64 -21.56
CA VAL A 185 -13.69 9.08 -20.21
C VAL A 185 -13.94 7.59 -20.30
N LEU A 186 -14.81 7.11 -21.19
CA LEU A 186 -15.26 5.72 -21.26
C LEU A 186 -14.28 4.80 -21.99
N ALA A 187 -13.50 5.32 -22.94
CA ALA A 187 -12.63 4.53 -23.82
C ALA A 187 -11.61 3.63 -23.12
N ARG A 188 -11.16 3.98 -21.91
CA ARG A 188 -10.17 3.19 -21.17
C ARG A 188 -10.28 3.36 -19.64
N PRO A 189 -9.79 2.39 -18.85
CA PRO A 189 -9.57 2.59 -17.42
C PRO A 189 -8.63 3.77 -17.20
N ARG A 190 -9.02 4.74 -16.37
CA ARG A 190 -8.20 5.93 -16.09
C ARG A 190 -7.82 5.99 -14.61
N THR A 191 -6.56 6.31 -14.35
CA THR A 191 -6.10 6.64 -13.01
C THR A 191 -6.29 8.12 -12.73
N SER A 192 -6.83 8.46 -11.57
CA SER A 192 -6.98 9.86 -11.15
C SER A 192 -6.61 10.04 -9.69
N PHE A 193 -5.69 10.97 -9.42
CA PHE A 193 -5.26 11.27 -8.05
C PHE A 193 -6.38 11.82 -7.16
N VAL A 194 -7.44 12.38 -7.77
CA VAL A 194 -8.61 12.89 -7.04
C VAL A 194 -9.25 11.80 -6.18
N TYR A 195 -9.24 10.55 -6.62
CA TYR A 195 -9.83 9.43 -5.87
C TYR A 195 -9.09 9.09 -4.57
N PHE A 196 -7.87 9.62 -4.36
CA PHE A 196 -7.19 9.50 -3.06
C PHE A 196 -7.77 10.42 -1.99
N PHE A 197 -8.44 11.51 -2.39
CA PHE A 197 -8.92 12.53 -1.47
C PHE A 197 -10.45 12.56 -1.42
N ASP A 198 -11.10 12.44 -2.58
CA ASP A 198 -12.55 12.53 -2.71
C ASP A 198 -13.06 11.61 -3.83
N ILE A 199 -13.55 10.43 -3.43
CA ILE A 199 -14.13 9.45 -4.34
C ILE A 199 -15.52 9.93 -4.79
N THR A 200 -16.40 10.19 -3.82
CA THR A 200 -17.81 10.44 -4.10
C THR A 200 -18.03 11.81 -4.74
N GLY A 201 -17.41 12.88 -4.26
CA GLY A 201 -17.60 14.22 -4.81
C GLY A 201 -17.04 14.36 -6.23
N GLY A 202 -15.93 13.67 -6.54
CA GLY A 202 -15.40 13.57 -7.90
C GLY A 202 -16.37 12.88 -8.88
N ILE A 203 -17.08 11.84 -8.43
CA ILE A 203 -18.11 11.16 -9.21
C ILE A 203 -19.34 12.07 -9.35
N GLN A 204 -19.86 12.62 -8.24
CA GLN A 204 -21.06 13.47 -8.23
C GLN A 204 -20.88 14.72 -9.10
N SER A 205 -19.70 15.34 -9.08
CA SER A 205 -19.42 16.51 -9.92
C SER A 205 -19.55 16.22 -11.41
N ARG A 206 -19.21 15.00 -11.85
CA ARG A 206 -19.40 14.59 -13.26
C ARG A 206 -20.86 14.29 -13.56
N MET A 207 -21.58 13.72 -12.60
CA MET A 207 -23.02 13.42 -12.74
C MET A 207 -23.88 14.67 -12.90
N ARG A 208 -23.49 15.82 -12.32
CA ARG A 208 -24.22 17.09 -12.49
C ARG A 208 -24.40 17.53 -13.95
N ARG A 209 -23.51 17.10 -14.86
CA ARG A 209 -23.64 17.42 -16.30
C ARG A 209 -24.85 16.73 -16.93
N PHE A 210 -25.20 15.54 -16.46
CA PHE A 210 -26.38 14.81 -16.91
C PHE A 210 -27.67 15.51 -16.45
N ASP A 211 -27.69 16.07 -15.24
CA ASP A 211 -28.85 16.80 -14.72
C ASP A 211 -29.23 18.02 -15.56
N TYR A 212 -28.22 18.70 -16.13
CA TYR A 212 -28.45 19.84 -17.01
C TYR A 212 -29.07 19.40 -18.34
N LEU A 213 -28.49 18.37 -18.98
CA LEU A 213 -28.98 17.89 -20.28
C LEU A 213 -30.38 17.26 -20.18
N LYS A 214 -30.66 16.54 -19.08
CA LYS A 214 -31.97 15.89 -18.85
C LYS A 214 -33.14 16.86 -18.91
N ARG A 215 -32.95 18.13 -18.52
CA ARG A 215 -34.01 19.16 -18.54
C ARG A 215 -34.36 19.66 -19.94
N LEU A 216 -33.55 19.33 -20.93
CA LEU A 216 -33.66 19.81 -22.31
C LEU A 216 -34.12 18.72 -23.29
N LEU A 217 -34.34 17.50 -22.80
CA LEU A 217 -34.66 16.33 -23.61
C LEU A 217 -36.12 15.91 -23.42
N ASP A 218 -36.66 15.27 -24.45
CA ASP A 218 -37.95 14.58 -24.41
C ASP A 218 -37.89 13.34 -23.51
N GLU A 219 -39.06 12.81 -23.13
CA GLU A 219 -39.18 11.76 -22.10
C GLU A 219 -38.42 10.47 -22.45
N ASP A 220 -38.49 10.04 -23.71
CA ASP A 220 -37.77 8.88 -24.23
C ASP A 220 -36.23 9.05 -24.20
N ASP A 221 -35.74 10.25 -24.53
CA ASP A 221 -34.31 10.55 -24.50
C ASP A 221 -33.81 10.78 -23.08
N ALA A 222 -34.66 11.32 -22.19
CA ALA A 222 -34.37 11.47 -20.78
C ALA A 222 -34.17 10.10 -20.11
N GLN A 223 -34.93 9.07 -20.52
CA GLN A 223 -34.73 7.70 -20.06
C GLN A 223 -33.38 7.13 -20.53
N ARG A 224 -33.06 7.26 -21.84
CA ARG A 224 -31.76 6.81 -22.37
C ARG A 224 -30.59 7.55 -21.71
N LEU A 225 -30.72 8.86 -21.47
CA LEU A 225 -29.70 9.63 -20.78
C LEU A 225 -29.49 9.15 -19.34
N GLU A 226 -30.54 8.72 -18.64
CA GLU A 226 -30.43 8.15 -17.31
C GLU A 226 -29.70 6.79 -17.34
N GLU A 227 -30.00 5.94 -18.31
CA GLU A 227 -29.23 4.69 -18.52
C GLU A 227 -27.75 4.99 -18.78
N LEU A 228 -27.45 5.96 -19.64
CA LEU A 228 -26.08 6.43 -19.90
C LEU A 228 -25.40 6.94 -18.63
N ARG A 229 -26.14 7.65 -17.78
CA ARG A 229 -25.67 8.14 -16.47
C ARG A 229 -25.30 6.97 -15.56
N THR A 230 -26.13 5.93 -15.49
CA THR A 230 -25.84 4.75 -14.65
C THR A 230 -24.60 3.99 -15.12
N LEU A 231 -24.43 3.82 -16.43
CA LEU A 231 -23.25 3.18 -17.03
C LEU A 231 -21.98 4.02 -16.78
N THR A 232 -22.08 5.34 -16.97
CA THR A 232 -20.97 6.26 -16.71
C THR A 232 -20.58 6.26 -15.24
N ARG A 233 -21.55 6.28 -14.33
CA ARG A 233 -21.29 6.16 -12.89
C ARG A 233 -20.56 4.88 -12.57
N THR A 234 -21.06 3.75 -13.05
CA THR A 234 -20.46 2.43 -12.87
C THR A 234 -18.99 2.42 -13.35
N LYS A 235 -18.73 3.03 -14.51
CA LYS A 235 -17.37 3.18 -15.04
C LYS A 235 -16.46 3.99 -14.11
N LEU A 236 -16.95 5.10 -13.56
CA LEU A 236 -16.17 5.93 -12.63
C LEU A 236 -15.89 5.23 -11.30
N GLU A 237 -16.82 4.42 -10.81
CA GLU A 237 -16.61 3.55 -9.65
C GLU A 237 -15.49 2.53 -9.94
N MET A 238 -15.49 1.93 -11.14
CA MET A 238 -14.42 1.04 -11.60
C MET A 238 -13.06 1.74 -11.71
N ASP A 239 -13.00 2.99 -12.19
CA ASP A 239 -11.76 3.78 -12.23
C ASP A 239 -11.20 4.07 -10.82
N ALA A 240 -12.07 4.30 -9.84
CA ALA A 240 -11.67 4.49 -8.45
C ALA A 240 -11.06 3.19 -7.88
N HIS A 241 -11.72 2.06 -8.10
CA HIS A 241 -11.16 0.74 -7.78
C HIS A 241 -9.80 0.51 -8.44
N TYR A 242 -9.69 0.79 -9.74
CA TYR A 242 -8.46 0.62 -10.50
C TYR A 242 -7.33 1.47 -9.93
N THR A 243 -7.60 2.75 -9.65
CA THR A 243 -6.59 3.69 -9.12
C THR A 243 -6.06 3.24 -7.76
N LEU A 244 -6.96 2.92 -6.82
CA LEU A 244 -6.58 2.59 -5.46
C LEU A 244 -5.91 1.21 -5.37
N GLN A 245 -6.42 0.22 -6.08
CA GLN A 245 -5.79 -1.13 -6.11
C GLN A 245 -4.44 -1.10 -6.83
N LYS A 246 -4.26 -0.27 -7.86
CA LYS A 246 -2.97 -0.06 -8.54
C LYS A 246 -1.91 0.56 -7.61
N ALA A 247 -2.32 1.42 -6.67
CA ALA A 247 -1.40 1.96 -5.67
C ALA A 247 -0.87 0.88 -4.72
N LEU A 248 -1.71 -0.07 -4.29
CA LEU A 248 -1.26 -1.22 -3.50
C LEU A 248 -0.28 -2.10 -4.29
N TRP A 249 -0.53 -2.27 -5.59
CA TRP A 249 0.39 -3.00 -6.47
C TRP A 249 1.76 -2.30 -6.56
N TRP A 250 1.78 -0.99 -6.82
CA TRP A 250 3.02 -0.20 -6.86
C TRP A 250 3.77 -0.20 -5.54
N TRP A 251 3.04 -0.13 -4.42
CA TRP A 251 3.64 -0.23 -3.10
C TRP A 251 4.43 -1.54 -2.93
N VAL A 252 3.83 -2.69 -3.24
CA VAL A 252 4.55 -3.98 -3.17
C VAL A 252 5.75 -4.00 -4.12
N TYR A 253 5.58 -3.47 -5.33
CA TYR A 253 6.63 -3.39 -6.34
C TYR A 253 7.84 -2.54 -5.88
N LEU A 254 7.62 -1.49 -5.10
CA LEU A 254 8.70 -0.64 -4.58
C LEU A 254 9.31 -1.17 -3.27
N HIS A 255 8.49 -1.74 -2.40
CA HIS A 255 8.92 -2.17 -1.07
C HIS A 255 9.72 -3.48 -1.11
N VAL A 256 9.24 -4.49 -1.85
CA VAL A 256 9.85 -5.83 -1.83
C VAL A 256 11.26 -5.87 -2.43
N PRO A 257 11.55 -5.27 -3.60
CA PRO A 257 12.90 -5.24 -4.14
C PRO A 257 13.88 -4.51 -3.24
N ALA A 258 13.45 -3.39 -2.63
CA ALA A 258 14.27 -2.65 -1.67
C ALA A 258 14.58 -3.48 -0.41
N ALA A 259 13.61 -4.26 0.10
CA ALA A 259 13.83 -5.15 1.23
C ALA A 259 14.83 -6.28 0.90
N PHE A 260 14.77 -6.81 -0.32
CA PHE A 260 15.73 -7.80 -0.79
C PHE A 260 17.14 -7.20 -0.91
N LEU A 261 17.27 -6.02 -1.53
CA LEU A 261 18.52 -5.30 -1.63
C LEU A 261 19.13 -5.02 -0.25
N LEU A 262 18.33 -4.52 0.70
CA LEU A 262 18.76 -4.29 2.08
C LEU A 262 19.29 -5.58 2.72
N THR A 263 18.60 -6.70 2.53
CA THR A 263 19.03 -8.00 3.08
C THR A 263 20.38 -8.42 2.51
N MET A 264 20.61 -8.26 1.20
CA MET A 264 21.91 -8.54 0.59
C MET A 264 23.01 -7.62 1.11
N LEU A 265 22.73 -6.31 1.24
CA LEU A 265 23.69 -5.35 1.77
C LEU A 265 24.08 -5.67 3.23
N VAL A 266 23.11 -6.07 4.05
CA VAL A 266 23.38 -6.49 5.44
C VAL A 266 24.24 -7.75 5.47
N ALA A 267 23.96 -8.73 4.60
CA ALA A 267 24.81 -9.93 4.51
C ALA A 267 26.25 -9.59 4.11
N ILE A 268 26.44 -8.71 3.12
CA ILE A 268 27.76 -8.22 2.70
C ILE A 268 28.46 -7.49 3.85
N HIS A 269 27.73 -6.64 4.59
CA HIS A 269 28.27 -5.91 5.72
C HIS A 269 28.73 -6.83 6.85
N VAL A 270 27.89 -7.80 7.23
CA VAL A 270 28.26 -8.80 8.25
C VAL A 270 29.48 -9.61 7.80
N PHE A 271 29.53 -10.03 6.54
CA PHE A 271 30.69 -10.74 6.00
C PHE A 271 31.97 -9.89 6.06
N ALA A 272 31.89 -8.62 5.64
CA ALA A 272 33.03 -7.71 5.68
C ALA A 272 33.56 -7.50 7.10
N VAL A 273 32.68 -7.35 8.09
CA VAL A 273 33.08 -7.20 9.51
C VAL A 273 33.63 -8.48 10.12
N LEU A 274 33.23 -9.66 9.62
CA LEU A 274 33.78 -10.94 10.10
C LEU A 274 35.11 -11.31 9.44
N TYR A 275 35.34 -10.83 8.23
CA TYR A 275 36.55 -11.13 7.46
C TYR A 275 37.73 -10.21 7.80
N TYR A 276 37.44 -8.93 8.05
CA TYR A 276 38.43 -7.90 8.41
C TYR A 276 38.41 -7.61 9.91
#